data_AF-A0A7T8QT75-F1
#
_entry.id   AF-A0A7T8QT75-F1
#
_cell.length_a   1.000
_cell.length_b   1.000
_cell.length_c   1.000
_cell.angle_alpha   90.00
_cell.angle_beta   90.00
_cell.angle_gamma   90.00
#
_symmetry.space_group_name_H-M   'P 1'
#
loop_
_entity.id
_entity.type
_entity.pdbx_description
1 polymer ?
#
loop_
_entity_poly.entity_id
_entity_poly.type
_entity_poly.pdbx_seq_one_letter_code
_entity_poly.pdbx_strand_id
1 'polypeptide(L)'
;MTSSSSSFVPLLNSHELRIRFIVPEDVPVIKSLCRQWFPIEYPDSWFRDIATQQYFSLAAVKGSEILGILVAEIKDPSSLLKEDKDILSTRFRRDKIGYILSLA
;
A
#
# COMPACT_ATOMS: atom_id res chain seq x y z
N MET A 1 17.17 10.06 -38.30
CA MET A 1 15.75 9.63 -38.11
C MET A 1 15.74 8.67 -36.93
N THR A 2 15.37 9.14 -35.74
CA THR A 2 15.36 8.33 -34.51
C THR A 2 14.01 7.64 -34.37
N SER A 3 13.99 6.30 -34.43
CA SER A 3 12.76 5.52 -34.21
C SER A 3 12.43 5.47 -32.72
N SER A 4 11.34 6.12 -32.33
CA SER A 4 10.72 5.98 -31.02
C SER A 4 10.06 4.61 -30.90
N SER A 5 10.68 3.69 -30.15
CA SER A 5 10.07 2.41 -29.81
C SER A 5 8.95 2.62 -28.79
N SER A 6 7.71 2.50 -29.24
CA SER A 6 6.53 2.43 -28.38
C SER A 6 6.59 1.13 -27.57
N SER A 7 6.91 1.23 -26.28
CA SER A 7 6.90 0.10 -25.35
C SER A 7 5.46 -0.22 -24.96
N PHE A 8 4.85 -1.18 -25.65
CA PHE A 8 3.60 -1.77 -25.20
C PHE A 8 3.88 -2.66 -23.98
N VAL A 9 3.30 -2.32 -22.84
CA VAL A 9 3.25 -3.21 -21.68
C VAL A 9 2.11 -4.19 -21.94
N PRO A 10 2.37 -5.49 -22.19
CA PRO A 10 1.31 -6.45 -22.44
C PRO A 10 0.44 -6.56 -21.18
N LEU A 11 -0.88 -6.50 -21.36
CA LEU A 11 -1.82 -6.77 -20.29
C LEU A 11 -1.69 -8.24 -19.90
N LEU A 12 -1.19 -8.50 -18.70
CA LEU A 12 -0.97 -9.85 -18.18
C LEU A 12 -2.17 -10.25 -17.32
N ASN A 13 -2.95 -11.23 -17.78
CA ASN A 13 -4.00 -11.88 -16.99
C ASN A 13 -3.55 -13.29 -16.65
N SER A 14 -2.78 -13.44 -15.57
CA SER A 14 -2.25 -14.73 -15.10
C SER A 14 -2.92 -15.14 -13.79
N HIS A 15 -3.34 -16.39 -13.68
CA HIS A 15 -3.87 -16.97 -12.43
C HIS A 15 -2.83 -17.04 -11.31
N GLU A 16 -1.54 -16.93 -11.64
CA GLU A 16 -0.47 -16.87 -10.65
C GLU A 16 -0.44 -15.53 -9.93
N LEU A 17 -0.97 -14.47 -10.55
CA LEU A 17 -1.05 -13.13 -10.00
C LEU A 17 -2.36 -12.94 -9.25
N ARG A 18 -2.25 -12.57 -7.98
CA ARG A 18 -3.39 -12.28 -7.12
C ARG A 18 -3.09 -11.11 -6.20
N ILE A 19 -4.15 -10.41 -5.82
CA ILE A 19 -4.13 -9.44 -4.74
C ILE A 19 -4.87 -10.06 -3.57
N ARG A 20 -4.27 -10.03 -2.38
CA ARG A 20 -4.90 -10.53 -1.15
C ARG A 20 -4.53 -9.68 0.04
N PHE A 21 -5.28 -9.81 1.12
CA PHE A 21 -4.89 -9.20 2.39
C PHE A 21 -3.58 -9.80 2.93
N ILE A 22 -2.80 -8.95 3.55
CA ILE A 22 -1.61 -9.32 4.33
C ILE A 22 -2.06 -10.09 5.57
N VAL A 23 -1.35 -11.15 5.91
CA VAL A 23 -1.58 -11.97 7.12
C VAL A 23 -0.36 -11.96 8.03
N PRO A 24 -0.48 -12.31 9.33
CA PRO A 24 0.65 -12.29 10.27
C PRO A 24 1.88 -13.08 9.80
N GLU A 25 1.69 -14.15 9.04
CA GLU A 25 2.76 -14.99 8.48
C GLU A 25 3.62 -14.25 7.44
N ASP A 26 3.09 -13.21 6.79
CA ASP A 26 3.82 -12.41 5.80
C ASP A 26 4.80 -11.42 6.44
N VAL A 27 4.62 -11.10 7.73
CA VAL A 27 5.35 -10.01 8.44
C VAL A 27 6.87 -10.11 8.29
N PRO A 28 7.52 -11.27 8.45
CA PRO A 28 8.98 -11.37 8.28
C PRO A 28 9.44 -11.00 6.86
N VAL A 29 8.69 -11.43 5.83
CA VAL A 29 9.00 -11.17 4.42
C VAL A 29 8.77 -9.70 4.10
N ILE A 30 7.64 -9.13 4.51
CA ILE A 30 7.32 -7.71 4.29
C ILE A 30 8.33 -6.81 4.99
N LYS A 31 8.78 -7.14 6.20
CA LYS A 31 9.82 -6.38 6.89
C LYS A 31 11.14 -6.35 6.11
N SER A 32 11.53 -7.47 5.50
CA SER A 32 12.70 -7.54 4.63
C SER A 32 12.52 -6.69 3.36
N LEU A 33 11.37 -6.81 2.70
CA LEU A 33 11.05 -6.07 1.47
C LEU A 33 10.98 -4.55 1.72
N CYS A 34 10.32 -4.10 2.79
CA CYS A 34 10.24 -2.68 3.12
C CYS A 34 11.61 -2.04 3.37
N ARG A 35 12.58 -2.79 3.92
CA ARG A 35 13.96 -2.31 4.08
C ARG A 35 14.69 -2.12 2.75
N GLN A 36 14.24 -2.81 1.69
CA GLN A 36 14.77 -2.68 0.34
C GLN A 36 14.02 -1.59 -0.46
N TRP A 37 12.70 -1.50 -0.29
CA TRP A 37 11.84 -0.58 -1.03
C TRP A 37 11.89 0.85 -0.52
N PHE A 38 12.08 1.05 0.79
CA PHE A 38 12.02 2.37 1.41
C PHE A 38 13.35 2.71 2.10
N PRO A 39 13.81 3.97 2.00
CA PRO A 39 15.02 4.44 2.67
C PRO A 39 14.81 4.74 4.16
N ILE A 40 13.73 4.25 4.78
CA ILE A 40 13.37 4.49 6.18
C ILE A 40 13.08 3.18 6.90
N GLU A 41 13.28 3.15 8.22
CA GLU A 41 12.98 1.99 9.05
C GLU A 41 11.66 2.19 9.79
N TYR A 42 10.71 1.28 9.55
CA TYR A 42 9.46 1.22 10.29
C TYR A 42 9.64 0.44 11.61
N PRO A 43 8.95 0.83 12.70
CA PRO A 43 9.02 0.10 13.95
C PRO A 43 8.33 -1.27 13.85
N ASP A 44 8.75 -2.22 14.69
CA ASP A 44 8.19 -3.57 14.71
C ASP A 44 6.69 -3.63 15.01
N SER A 45 6.16 -2.66 15.75
CA SER A 45 4.72 -2.54 15.99
C SER A 45 3.96 -2.28 14.71
N TRP A 46 4.47 -1.40 13.84
CA TRP A 46 3.81 -1.06 12.58
C TRP A 46 3.60 -2.30 11.70
N PHE A 47 4.62 -3.17 11.59
CA PHE A 47 4.49 -4.41 10.82
C PHE A 47 3.45 -5.37 11.38
N ARG A 48 3.31 -5.43 12.71
CA ARG A 48 2.25 -6.23 13.35
C ARG A 48 0.87 -5.63 13.11
N ASP A 49 0.76 -4.31 13.20
CA ASP A 49 -0.50 -3.58 13.07
C ASP A 49 -1.07 -3.70 11.65
N ILE A 50 -0.23 -3.60 10.61
CA ILE A 50 -0.69 -3.73 9.21
C ILE A 50 -1.14 -5.15 8.84
N ALA A 51 -0.74 -6.17 9.61
CA ALA A 51 -1.19 -7.55 9.43
C ALA A 51 -2.52 -7.84 10.16
N THR A 52 -3.13 -6.83 10.78
CA THR A 52 -4.48 -6.90 11.38
C THR A 52 -5.56 -6.45 10.38
N GLN A 53 -6.83 -6.58 10.76
CA GLN A 53 -7.98 -6.14 9.95
C GLN A 53 -8.29 -4.64 10.10
N GLN A 54 -7.49 -3.88 10.86
CA GLN A 54 -7.73 -2.43 11.06
C GLN A 54 -7.36 -1.59 9.83
N TYR A 55 -6.46 -2.10 9.00
CA TYR A 55 -5.99 -1.42 7.80
C TYR A 55 -6.45 -2.16 6.55
N PHE A 56 -6.55 -1.40 5.47
CA PHE A 56 -6.64 -1.96 4.13
C PHE A 56 -5.23 -2.29 3.64
N SER A 57 -4.74 -3.45 4.10
CA SER A 57 -3.39 -3.95 3.85
C SER A 57 -3.41 -5.07 2.82
N LEU A 58 -3.00 -4.76 1.59
CA LEU A 58 -2.98 -5.68 0.46
C LEU A 58 -1.55 -6.00 0.03
N ALA A 59 -1.34 -7.23 -0.42
CA ALA A 59 -0.14 -7.67 -1.11
C ALA A 59 -0.47 -8.12 -2.52
N ALA A 60 0.34 -7.70 -3.49
CA ALA A 60 0.39 -8.30 -4.82
C ALA A 60 1.30 -9.52 -4.76
N VAL A 61 0.79 -10.68 -5.18
CA VAL A 61 1.49 -11.97 -5.02
C VAL A 61 1.54 -12.71 -6.35
N LYS A 62 2.71 -13.24 -6.69
CA LYS A 62 2.90 -14.21 -7.79
C LYS A 62 3.28 -15.58 -7.21
N GLY A 63 2.36 -16.53 -7.23
CA GLY A 63 2.55 -17.81 -6.53
C GLY A 63 2.68 -17.61 -5.01
N SER A 64 3.89 -17.78 -4.47
CA SER A 64 4.25 -17.53 -3.07
C SER A 64 5.06 -16.24 -2.84
N GLU A 65 5.43 -15.54 -3.91
CA GLU A 65 6.29 -14.35 -3.84
C GLU A 65 5.44 -13.09 -3.70
N ILE A 66 5.75 -12.23 -2.73
CA ILE A 66 5.16 -10.91 -2.59
C ILE A 66 5.95 -9.94 -3.46
N LEU A 67 5.27 -9.33 -4.43
CA LEU A 67 5.86 -8.40 -5.39
C LEU A 67 5.70 -6.93 -5.00
N GLY A 68 4.70 -6.62 -4.17
CA GLY A 68 4.36 -5.26 -3.78
C GLY A 68 3.31 -5.23 -2.70
N ILE A 69 3.16 -4.08 -2.04
CA ILE A 69 2.18 -3.87 -0.96
C ILE A 69 1.46 -2.53 -1.11
N LEU A 70 0.22 -2.50 -0.63
CA LEU A 70 -0.55 -1.29 -0.36
C LEU A 70 -1.05 -1.35 1.07
N VAL A 71 -0.74 -0.34 1.87
CA VAL A 71 -1.27 -0.20 3.22
C VAL A 71 -2.00 1.13 3.31
N ALA A 72 -3.29 1.11 3.61
CA ALA A 72 -4.10 2.30 3.79
C ALA A 72 -5.04 2.20 5.00
N GLU A 73 -5.41 3.35 5.55
CA GLU A 73 -6.38 3.49 6.63
C GLU A 73 -7.58 4.29 6.13
N ILE A 74 -8.80 3.90 6.51
CA ILE A 74 -10.00 4.71 6.26
C ILE A 74 -10.23 5.61 7.47
N LYS A 75 -10.01 6.92 7.29
CA LYS A 75 -10.02 7.91 8.37
C LYS A 75 -11.21 8.86 8.27
N ASP A 76 -11.62 9.39 9.42
CA ASP A 76 -12.48 10.56 9.48
C ASP A 76 -11.66 11.84 9.25
N PRO A 77 -12.21 12.88 8.59
CA PRO A 77 -11.49 14.15 8.40
C PRO A 77 -11.00 14.78 9.72
N SER A 78 -11.69 14.52 10.83
CA SER A 78 -11.30 15.00 12.15
C SER A 78 -10.06 14.33 12.74
N SER A 79 -9.74 13.09 12.32
CA SER A 79 -8.58 12.32 12.82
C SER A 79 -7.30 12.52 12.00
N LEU A 80 -7.35 13.35 10.95
CA LEU A 80 -6.17 13.78 10.22
C LEU A 80 -5.22 14.59 11.10
N LEU A 81 -3.93 14.49 10.78
CA LEU A 81 -2.90 15.35 11.33
C LEU A 81 -3.20 16.81 10.98
N LYS A 82 -2.70 17.75 11.79
CA LYS A 82 -3.08 19.17 11.68
C LYS A 82 -2.69 19.73 10.31
N GLU A 83 -1.55 19.30 9.79
CA GLU A 83 -0.97 19.62 8.49
C GLU A 83 -1.79 19.12 7.30
N ASP A 84 -2.61 18.08 7.47
CA ASP A 84 -3.38 17.46 6.38
C ASP A 84 -4.84 17.95 6.33
N LYS A 85 -5.27 18.76 7.32
CA LYS A 85 -6.68 19.15 7.47
C LYS A 85 -7.21 20.05 6.37
N ASP A 86 -6.35 20.66 5.58
CA ASP A 86 -6.69 21.56 4.48
C ASP A 86 -6.61 20.91 3.09
N ILE A 87 -6.18 19.64 3.00
CA ILE A 87 -6.14 18.87 1.74
C ILE A 87 -7.53 18.79 1.10
N LEU A 88 -8.58 18.65 1.91
CA LEU A 88 -9.96 18.59 1.43
C LEU A 88 -10.70 19.90 1.70
N SER A 89 -11.49 20.31 0.72
CA SER A 89 -12.46 21.40 0.88
C SER A 89 -13.40 21.11 2.04
N THR A 90 -13.81 22.17 2.75
CA THR A 90 -14.74 22.11 3.88
C THR A 90 -16.11 21.51 3.53
N ARG A 91 -16.42 21.38 2.24
CA ARG A 91 -17.61 20.68 1.75
C ARG A 91 -17.58 19.17 2.02
N PHE A 92 -16.39 18.55 2.07
CA PHE A 92 -16.20 17.11 2.25
C PHE A 92 -15.94 16.70 3.70
N ARG A 93 -16.33 17.53 4.68
CA ARG A 93 -16.04 17.31 6.11
C ARG A 93 -16.65 16.05 6.72
N ARG A 94 -17.54 15.36 6.00
CA ARG A 94 -18.21 14.13 6.46
C ARG A 94 -17.80 12.90 5.66
N ASP A 95 -17.03 13.08 4.59
CA ASP A 95 -16.61 11.97 3.74
C ASP A 95 -15.40 11.28 4.36
N LYS A 96 -15.35 9.96 4.24
CA LYS A 96 -14.21 9.15 4.69
C LYS A 96 -13.02 9.37 3.75
N ILE A 97 -11.82 9.28 4.31
CA ILE A 97 -10.57 9.52 3.60
C ILE A 97 -9.77 8.23 3.58
N GLY A 98 -9.37 7.78 2.38
CA GLY A 98 -8.39 6.71 2.22
C GLY A 98 -6.98 7.27 2.36
N TYR A 99 -6.37 7.09 3.52
CA TYR A 99 -5.02 7.56 3.81
C TYR A 99 -4.00 6.46 3.53
N ILE A 100 -3.23 6.62 2.45
CA ILE A 100 -2.19 5.65 2.07
C ILE A 100 -0.97 5.86 2.98
N LEU A 101 -0.62 4.83 3.73
CA LEU A 101 0.54 4.83 4.63
C LEU A 101 1.80 4.34 3.92
N SER A 102 1.65 3.38 3.00
CA SER A 102 2.76 2.81 2.23
C SER A 102 2.26 2.20 0.92
N LEU A 103 3.07 2.35 -0.13
CA LEU A 103 2.85 1.78 -1.46
C LEU A 103 4.21 1.48 -2.10
N ALA A 104 4.42 0.23 -2.52
CA ALA A 104 5.59 -0.25 -3.25
C ALA A 104 5.20 -1.33 -4.25
#